data_AF-A0A3C0PF31-F1
#
_entry.id   AF-A0A3C0PF31-F1
#
_cell.length_a   1.000
_cell.length_b   1.000
_cell.length_c   1.000
_cell.angle_alpha   90.00
_cell.angle_beta   90.00
_cell.angle_gamma   90.00
#
_symmetry.space_group_name_H-M   'P 1'
#
loop_
_entity.id
_entity.type
_entity.pdbx_description
1 polymer ?
#
loop_
_entity_poly.entity_id
_entity_poly.type
_entity_poly.pdbx_seq_one_letter_code
_entity_poly.pdbx_strand_id
1 'polypeptide(L)'
;PARPVQNENDRLLLMGSLRMVDGAFIFREDDPRAFLELLQPDVHVKGGDYSRDILEREVVERHGGRIEIVSFLQGHSTTSIVERIKRS
;
A
#
# COMPACT_ATOMS: atom_id res chain seq x y z
N PRO A 1 21.81 -4.45 5.26
CA PRO A 1 21.23 -3.14 4.91
C PRO A 1 19.87 -2.95 5.61
N ALA A 2 19.74 -1.89 6.41
CA ALA A 2 18.46 -1.56 7.05
C ALA A 2 17.44 -1.22 5.96
N ARG A 3 16.25 -1.82 6.06
CA ARG A 3 15.10 -1.43 5.26
C ARG A 3 14.43 -0.21 5.93
N PRO A 4 13.77 0.69 5.16
CA PRO A 4 13.63 0.68 3.70
C PRO A 4 14.91 1.14 2.97
N VAL A 5 15.10 0.69 1.73
CA VAL A 5 16.24 1.10 0.87
C VAL A 5 16.07 2.52 0.33
N GLN A 6 14.83 2.89 0.02
CA GLN A 6 14.42 4.24 -0.42
C GLN A 6 13.69 4.93 0.74
N ASN A 7 14.02 6.18 1.03
CA ASN A 7 13.33 6.92 2.09
C ASN A 7 11.87 7.25 1.70
N GLU A 8 11.07 7.74 2.64
CA GLU A 8 9.65 8.03 2.39
C GLU A 8 9.40 9.11 1.34
N ASN A 9 10.24 10.14 1.27
CA ASN A 9 10.09 11.22 0.29
C ASN A 9 10.38 10.75 -1.13
N ASP A 10 11.40 9.92 -1.32
CA ASP A 10 11.72 9.33 -2.64
C ASP A 10 10.59 8.40 -3.10
N ARG A 11 10.02 7.61 -2.17
CA ARG A 11 8.85 6.76 -2.48
C ARG A 11 7.62 7.60 -2.81
N LEU A 12 7.37 8.68 -2.08
CA LEU A 12 6.25 9.59 -2.33
C LEU A 12 6.36 10.22 -3.72
N LEU A 13 7.55 10.71 -4.08
CA LEU A 13 7.82 11.29 -5.40
C LEU A 13 7.57 10.27 -6.52
N LEU A 14 8.08 9.05 -6.36
CA LEU A 14 7.86 7.98 -7.33
C LEU A 14 6.37 7.66 -7.50
N MET A 15 5.62 7.49 -6.39
CA MET A 15 4.18 7.23 -6.44
C MET A 15 3.43 8.37 -7.14
N GLY A 16 3.73 9.62 -6.82
CA GLY A 16 3.09 10.80 -7.43
C GLY A 16 3.46 11.02 -8.90
N SER A 17 4.51 10.37 -9.41
CA SER A 17 4.90 10.44 -10.83
C SER A 17 4.12 9.48 -11.74
N LEU A 18 3.35 8.56 -11.16
CA LEU A 18 2.58 7.59 -11.92
C LEU A 18 1.32 8.24 -12.51
N ARG A 19 1.09 8.04 -13.81
CA ARG A 19 -0.04 8.67 -14.53
C ARG A 19 -1.42 8.43 -13.88
N MET A 20 -1.62 7.26 -13.27
CA MET A 20 -2.90 6.87 -12.67
C MET A 20 -3.10 7.36 -11.23
N VAL A 21 -2.15 8.10 -10.66
CA VAL A 21 -2.18 8.55 -9.27
C VAL A 21 -2.54 10.02 -9.22
N ASP A 22 -3.71 10.33 -8.66
CA ASP A 22 -4.16 11.72 -8.45
C ASP A 22 -3.52 12.37 -7.22
N GLY A 23 -3.11 11.55 -6.23
CA GLY A 23 -2.49 12.01 -5.00
C GLY A 23 -1.82 10.89 -4.22
N ALA A 24 -0.80 11.26 -3.44
CA ALA A 24 -0.10 10.36 -2.53
C ALA A 24 0.16 11.08 -1.21
N PHE A 25 0.08 10.34 -0.10
CA PHE A 25 0.21 10.88 1.25
C PHE A 25 1.07 9.95 2.11
N ILE A 26 1.85 10.56 3.02
CA ILE A 26 2.62 9.85 4.05
C ILE A 26 1.87 9.99 5.36
N PHE A 27 1.37 8.88 5.90
CA PHE A 27 0.89 8.78 7.28
C PHE A 27 2.02 8.22 8.17
N ARG A 28 2.03 8.59 9.46
CA ARG A 28 3.10 8.23 10.41
C ARG A 28 2.70 7.12 11.37
N GLU A 29 1.42 6.81 11.41
CA GLU A 29 0.82 5.75 12.18
C GLU A 29 1.24 4.38 11.64
N ASP A 30 1.32 3.39 12.54
CA ASP A 30 1.68 2.02 12.16
C ASP A 30 0.58 1.32 11.34
N ASP A 31 -0.64 1.85 11.37
CA ASP A 31 -1.78 1.38 10.60
C ASP A 31 -2.60 2.56 10.02
N PRO A 32 -3.30 2.35 8.89
CA PRO A 32 -3.95 3.44 8.17
C PRO A 32 -5.34 3.79 8.70
N ARG A 33 -5.87 3.16 9.77
CA ARG A 33 -7.29 3.34 10.17
C ARG A 33 -7.62 4.78 10.49
N ALA A 34 -6.76 5.48 11.23
CA ALA A 34 -6.96 6.90 11.56
C ALA A 34 -7.03 7.78 10.29
N PHE A 35 -6.23 7.46 9.28
CA PHE A 35 -6.29 8.13 7.99
C PHE A 35 -7.56 7.76 7.21
N LEU A 36 -7.98 6.49 7.25
CA LEU A 36 -9.21 6.03 6.59
C LEU A 36 -10.49 6.61 7.20
N GLU A 37 -10.50 6.91 8.51
CA GLU A 37 -11.59 7.66 9.16
C GLU A 37 -11.78 9.06 8.56
N LEU A 38 -10.68 9.69 8.11
CA LEU A 38 -10.71 11.02 7.49
C LEU A 38 -10.97 10.94 5.99
N LEU A 39 -10.34 9.99 5.31
CA LEU A 39 -10.41 9.86 3.85
C LEU A 39 -11.75 9.28 3.37
N GLN A 40 -12.33 8.35 4.14
CA GLN A 40 -13.63 7.71 3.87
C GLN A 40 -13.79 7.23 2.42
N PRO A 41 -12.90 6.34 1.93
CA PRO A 41 -12.93 5.94 0.53
C PRO A 41 -14.14 5.05 0.22
N ASP A 42 -14.78 5.27 -0.93
CA ASP A 42 -15.82 4.37 -1.46
C ASP A 42 -15.28 2.96 -1.76
N VAL A 43 -14.01 2.88 -2.17
CA VAL A 43 -13.32 1.62 -2.48
C VAL A 43 -11.89 1.66 -1.93
N HIS A 44 -11.53 0.69 -1.10
CA HIS A 44 -10.18 0.50 -0.57
C HIS A 44 -9.58 -0.82 -1.11
N VAL A 45 -8.50 -0.72 -1.87
CA VAL A 45 -7.89 -1.85 -2.57
C VAL A 45 -6.66 -2.36 -1.83
N LYS A 46 -6.54 -3.67 -1.61
CA LYS A 46 -5.32 -4.32 -1.14
C LYS A 46 -4.84 -5.41 -2.10
N GLY A 47 -3.53 -5.48 -2.31
CA GLY A 47 -2.89 -6.56 -3.05
C GLY A 47 -2.60 -7.76 -2.15
N GLY A 48 -2.96 -8.98 -2.56
CA GLY A 48 -2.54 -10.23 -1.91
C GLY A 48 -3.63 -11.29 -1.78
N ASP A 49 -3.29 -12.41 -1.14
CA ASP A 49 -4.18 -13.54 -0.91
C ASP A 49 -4.79 -13.47 0.51
N TYR A 50 -5.46 -12.36 0.82
CA TYR A 50 -6.04 -12.15 2.15
C TYR A 50 -7.33 -12.97 2.31
N SER A 51 -7.24 -14.08 3.05
CA SER A 51 -8.39 -14.94 3.37
C SER A 51 -9.00 -14.70 4.76
N ARG A 52 -8.50 -13.75 5.56
CA ARG A 52 -8.99 -13.46 6.94
C ARG A 52 -8.61 -12.04 7.41
N ASP A 53 -9.49 -11.44 8.22
CA ASP A 53 -9.46 -10.14 8.92
C ASP A 53 -8.54 -9.05 8.36
N ILE A 54 -9.12 -8.23 7.50
CA ILE A 54 -8.51 -6.99 7.03
C ILE A 54 -8.81 -5.94 8.10
N LEU A 55 -7.77 -5.47 8.79
CA LEU A 55 -7.86 -4.49 9.88
C LEU A 55 -8.63 -3.22 9.47
N GLU A 56 -8.51 -2.83 8.21
CA GLU A 56 -9.16 -1.66 7.62
C GLU A 56 -10.64 -1.88 7.28
N ARG A 57 -11.14 -3.12 7.30
CA ARG A 57 -12.50 -3.45 6.86
C ARG A 57 -13.56 -2.70 7.65
N GLU A 58 -13.46 -2.73 8.97
CA GLU A 58 -14.47 -2.14 9.84
C GLU A 58 -14.62 -0.63 9.60
N VAL A 59 -13.50 0.10 9.48
CA VAL A 59 -13.53 1.56 9.22
C VAL A 59 -14.07 1.87 7.83
N VAL A 60 -13.68 1.10 6.81
CA VAL A 60 -14.13 1.34 5.43
C VAL A 60 -15.64 1.04 5.30
N GLU A 61 -16.10 -0.10 5.80
CA GLU A 61 -17.50 -0.53 5.68
C GLU A 61 -18.46 0.32 6.54
N ARG A 62 -18.01 0.81 7.71
CA ARG A 62 -18.80 1.73 8.54
C ARG A 62 -19.12 3.04 7.82
N HIS A 63 -18.24 3.50 6.94
CA HIS A 63 -18.44 4.69 6.11
C HIS A 63 -19.10 4.39 4.76
N GLY A 64 -19.58 3.16 4.55
CA GLY A 64 -20.27 2.73 3.33
C GLY A 64 -19.35 2.35 2.16
N GLY A 65 -18.03 2.35 2.37
CA GLY A 65 -17.07 1.88 1.39
C GLY A 65 -16.96 0.35 1.34
N ARG A 66 -16.21 -0.16 0.37
CA ARG A 66 -15.92 -1.61 0.24
C ARG A 66 -14.44 -1.92 0.09
N ILE A 67 -14.08 -3.12 0.51
CA ILE A 67 -12.72 -3.66 0.33
C ILE A 67 -12.65 -4.50 -0.95
N GLU A 68 -11.68 -4.20 -1.81
CA GLU A 68 -11.37 -5.00 -3.00
C GLU A 68 -9.98 -5.64 -2.85
N ILE A 69 -9.88 -6.94 -3.09
CA ILE A 69 -8.60 -7.67 -3.04
C ILE A 69 -8.17 -8.04 -4.45
N VAL A 70 -6.95 -7.65 -4.81
CA VAL A 70 -6.34 -7.96 -6.11
C VAL A 70 -5.14 -8.88 -5.91
N SER A 71 -4.98 -9.86 -6.80
CA SER A 71 -3.85 -10.78 -6.75
C SER A 71 -2.53 -10.06 -7.03
N PHE A 72 -1.44 -10.50 -6.38
CA PHE A 72 -0.11 -9.99 -6.72
C PHE A 72 0.32 -10.43 -8.12
N LEU A 73 1.04 -9.55 -8.81
CA LEU A 73 1.70 -9.89 -10.06
C LEU A 73 2.98 -10.69 -9.75
N GLN A 74 3.03 -11.95 -10.20
CA GLN A 74 4.18 -12.82 -9.98
C GLN A 74 5.47 -12.25 -10.61
N GLY A 75 6.61 -12.49 -9.96
CA GLY A 75 7.91 -12.03 -10.43
C GLY A 75 8.29 -10.59 -10.06
N HIS A 76 7.36 -9.82 -9.48
CA HIS A 76 7.59 -8.43 -9.07
C HIS A 76 7.66 -8.31 -7.54
N SER A 77 8.88 -8.28 -6.99
CA SER A 77 9.13 -8.08 -5.56
C SER A 77 10.40 -7.29 -5.34
N THR A 78 10.35 -6.27 -4.47
CA THR A 78 11.52 -5.48 -4.08
C THR A 78 12.59 -6.35 -3.41
N THR A 79 12.16 -7.37 -2.66
CA THR A 79 13.08 -8.37 -2.09
C THR A 79 13.80 -9.12 -3.20
N SER A 80 13.08 -9.62 -4.20
CA SER A 80 13.68 -10.36 -5.32
C SER A 80 14.64 -9.51 -6.15
N ILE A 81 14.34 -8.21 -6.34
CA ILE A 81 15.24 -7.26 -7.01
C ILE A 81 16.55 -7.12 -6.23
N VAL A 82 16.47 -6.87 -4.92
CA VAL A 82 17.66 -6.72 -4.06
C VAL A 82 18.50 -8.00 -4.04
N GLU A 83 17.86 -9.16 -3.93
CA GLU A 83 18.57 -10.44 -3.93
C GLU A 83 19.22 -10.76 -5.28
N ARG A 84 18.62 -10.34 -6.40
CA ARG A 84 19.25 -10.45 -7.73
C ARG A 84 20.50 -9.59 -7.83
N ILE A 85 20.45 -8.36 -7.33
CA ILE A 85 21.60 -7.42 -7.33
C ILE A 85 22.75 -8.00 -6.50
N LYS A 86 22.48 -8.56 -5.32
CA LYS A 86 23.52 -9.17 -4.46
C LYS A 86 24.20 -10.40 -5.06
N ARG A 87 23.53 -11.11 -5.97
CA ARG A 87 24.04 -12.29 -6.66
C ARG A 87 24.73 -11.99 -7.99
N SER A 88 24.69 -10.72 -8.42
CA SER A 88 25.40 -10.23 -9.61
C SER A 88 26.79 -9.76 -9.22
#